data_AF-A0A6L9KV57-F1
#
_entry.id   AF-A0A6L9KV57-F1
#
_cell.length_a   1.000
_cell.length_b   1.000
_cell.length_c   1.000
_cell.angle_alpha   90.00
_cell.angle_beta   90.00
_cell.angle_gamma   90.00
#
_symmetry.space_group_name_H-M   'P 1'
#
loop_
_entity.id
_entity.type
_entity.pdbx_description
1 polymer ?
#
loop_
_entity_poly.entity_id
_entity_poly.type
_entity_poly.pdbx_seq_one_letter_code
_entity_poly.pdbx_strand_id
1 'polypeptide(L)'
;MVKPSDKKRVLEILKINTCLWGGKFNPIIPFFRQVPSWWDRHGHRFDTSKQIINGYLDRYEPDFLVEAEKELAVGLGFNSKRVLQLSDLLKRADDRSSKGNGLSTFDLYKELYLKEFQFERRHKHNITSVTAEDPIFESFCACVFGGFPKQKNLNYLGRAFKDAFDPTEVTLNGGTLARLYGTGLTSALDIGQAKIEVDYHDHSDATLFVLNAQEPRDLIDFWNLRTFQREIIAVPIQWIDELSDYCKNAIKKAYRPMPGNPNGVMLNAKVMFSRSIPQADIERLYQKILVVNAPPGTNSRQDWYPAIWRPTPSFHVGSSRPILTAAEKTFDVQYSEDTPVIRFDSLYPEFAEKYGNANRWANIVKLRNWSFENQIATVLPTEYKDPKFSPFRLGSVSVISKYDGVIFKLTDGAQDIVKGGLKPPFTTCLWW
;
A
#
# COMPACT_ATOMS: atom_id res chain seq x y z
N MET A 1 -8.89 7.39 4.95
CA MET A 1 -9.22 7.62 6.37
C MET A 1 -10.59 7.05 6.68
N VAL A 2 -10.70 6.30 7.78
CA VAL A 2 -11.96 5.65 8.17
C VAL A 2 -12.02 5.42 9.68
N LYS A 3 -13.22 5.43 10.25
CA LYS A 3 -13.44 4.96 11.63
C LYS A 3 -13.22 3.44 11.68
N PRO A 4 -12.33 2.89 12.52
CA PRO A 4 -12.00 1.47 12.50
C PRO A 4 -13.17 0.51 12.76
N SER A 5 -14.24 0.98 13.41
CA SER A 5 -15.46 0.21 13.69
C SER A 5 -16.45 0.16 12.52
N ASP A 6 -16.27 0.96 11.48
CA ASP A 6 -17.20 1.03 10.35
C ASP A 6 -16.92 -0.08 9.33
N LYS A 7 -17.47 -1.28 9.59
CA LYS A 7 -17.29 -2.46 8.73
C LYS A 7 -17.72 -2.21 7.28
N LYS A 8 -18.79 -1.44 7.06
CA LYS A 8 -19.32 -1.17 5.73
C LYS A 8 -18.36 -0.31 4.92
N ARG A 9 -17.84 0.77 5.51
CA ARG A 9 -16.87 1.65 4.84
C ARG A 9 -15.52 0.99 4.66
N VAL A 10 -15.08 0.16 5.61
CA VAL A 10 -13.85 -0.64 5.43
C VAL A 10 -14.00 -1.57 4.23
N LEU A 11 -15.10 -2.31 4.12
CA LEU A 11 -15.37 -3.14 2.94
C LEU A 11 -15.39 -2.34 1.63
N GLU A 12 -16.01 -1.16 1.64
CA GLU A 12 -16.03 -0.25 0.48
C GLU A 12 -14.61 0.17 0.05
N ILE A 13 -13.75 0.54 1.02
CA ILE A 13 -12.35 0.90 0.78
C ILE A 13 -11.57 -0.26 0.16
N LEU A 14 -11.70 -1.47 0.72
CA LEU A 14 -11.01 -2.67 0.22
C LEU A 14 -11.41 -2.95 -1.24
N LYS A 15 -12.70 -2.82 -1.56
CA LYS A 15 -13.22 -2.99 -2.91
C LYS A 15 -12.73 -1.93 -3.88
N ILE A 16 -12.70 -0.67 -3.46
CA ILE A 16 -12.19 0.42 -4.28
C ILE A 16 -10.69 0.22 -4.56
N ASN A 17 -9.90 -0.12 -3.55
CA ASN A 17 -8.48 -0.38 -3.72
C ASN A 17 -8.19 -1.58 -4.64
N THR A 18 -9.08 -2.58 -4.71
CA THR A 18 -8.96 -3.67 -5.69
C THR A 18 -9.10 -3.16 -7.14
N CYS A 19 -9.85 -2.07 -7.32
CA CYS A 19 -10.13 -1.48 -8.63
C CYS A 19 -9.11 -0.40 -9.06
N LEU A 20 -8.11 -0.13 -8.23
CA LEU A 20 -7.05 0.85 -8.49
C LEU A 20 -5.72 0.14 -8.68
N TRP A 21 -4.96 0.54 -9.70
CA TRP A 21 -3.61 0.04 -9.91
C TRP A 21 -2.70 0.46 -8.75
N GLY A 22 -1.93 -0.48 -8.21
CA GLY A 22 -1.17 -0.29 -6.97
C GLY A 22 -2.04 -0.15 -5.72
N GLY A 23 -3.36 -0.34 -5.81
CA GLY A 23 -4.27 -0.08 -4.69
C GLY A 23 -4.01 -0.95 -3.46
N LYS A 24 -3.33 -2.10 -3.62
CA LYS A 24 -2.80 -2.93 -2.53
C LYS A 24 -1.93 -2.14 -1.53
N PHE A 25 -1.26 -1.09 -2.02
CA PHE A 25 -0.35 -0.23 -1.27
C PHE A 25 -0.98 1.09 -0.79
N ASN A 26 -2.26 1.32 -1.08
CA ASN A 26 -2.98 2.50 -0.54
C ASN A 26 -3.25 2.29 0.95
N PRO A 27 -2.63 3.07 1.86
CA PRO A 27 -2.79 2.84 3.29
C PRO A 27 -4.19 3.25 3.78
N ILE A 28 -4.71 2.49 4.73
CA ILE A 28 -5.97 2.80 5.40
C ILE A 28 -5.64 3.47 6.74
N ILE A 29 -5.71 4.79 6.77
CA ILE A 29 -5.45 5.55 7.99
C ILE A 29 -6.64 5.43 8.95
N PRO A 30 -6.47 4.81 10.14
CA PRO A 30 -7.53 4.73 11.14
C PRO A 30 -7.76 6.10 11.78
N PHE A 31 -9.02 6.54 11.86
CA PHE A 31 -9.41 7.79 12.49
C PHE A 31 -10.18 7.55 13.78
N PHE A 32 -9.79 8.24 14.84
CA PHE A 32 -10.50 8.27 16.12
C PHE A 32 -10.20 9.56 16.86
N ARG A 33 -11.20 10.11 17.56
CA ARG A 33 -11.03 11.34 18.37
C ARG A 33 -10.22 11.10 19.63
N GLN A 34 -10.42 9.93 20.26
CA GLN A 34 -9.69 9.46 21.43
C GLN A 34 -9.08 8.10 21.12
N VAL A 35 -7.89 7.83 21.64
CA VAL A 35 -7.24 6.52 21.49
C VAL A 35 -8.13 5.46 22.16
N PRO A 36 -8.64 4.49 21.38
CA PRO A 36 -9.54 3.49 21.94
C PRO A 36 -8.79 2.52 22.86
N SER A 37 -9.50 1.91 23.81
CA SER A 37 -8.92 0.95 24.76
C SER A 37 -8.28 -0.26 24.10
N TRP A 38 -8.76 -0.66 22.92
CA TRP A 38 -8.20 -1.78 22.17
C TRP A 38 -6.91 -1.46 21.41
N TRP A 39 -6.51 -0.18 21.32
CA TRP A 39 -5.33 0.22 20.53
C TRP A 39 -4.04 -0.38 21.09
N ASP A 40 -3.98 -0.53 22.41
CA ASP A 40 -2.91 -1.16 23.15
C ASP A 40 -3.56 -2.09 24.18
N ARG A 41 -3.23 -3.37 24.13
CA ARG A 41 -3.86 -4.38 24.99
C ARG A 41 -3.50 -4.26 26.47
N HIS A 42 -2.41 -3.59 26.79
CA HIS A 42 -2.01 -3.30 28.17
C HIS A 42 -2.62 -1.99 28.66
N GLY A 43 -3.44 -1.33 27.83
CA GLY A 43 -4.09 -0.07 28.15
C GLY A 43 -3.13 1.12 28.18
N HIS A 44 -1.90 0.95 27.71
CA HIS A 44 -0.94 2.05 27.70
C HIS A 44 -1.33 3.10 26.64
N ARG A 45 -1.31 4.37 27.04
CA ARG A 45 -1.63 5.51 26.17
C ARG A 45 -0.44 6.46 26.08
N PHE A 46 0.61 5.98 25.44
CA PHE A 46 1.82 6.78 25.21
C PHE A 46 1.60 7.90 24.18
N ASP A 47 0.75 7.65 23.19
CA ASP A 47 0.46 8.59 22.10
C ASP A 47 -0.99 9.08 22.19
N THR A 48 -1.21 10.33 21.81
CA THR A 48 -2.55 10.89 21.56
C THR A 48 -3.09 10.45 20.21
N SER A 49 -4.40 10.57 20.01
CA SER A 49 -5.04 10.31 18.71
C SER A 49 -4.43 11.15 17.59
N LYS A 50 -4.16 12.44 17.88
CA LYS A 50 -3.52 13.36 16.95
C LYS A 50 -2.10 12.91 16.57
N GLN A 51 -1.30 12.45 17.54
CA GLN A 51 0.05 11.93 17.27
C GLN A 51 0.01 10.67 16.41
N ILE A 52 -0.90 9.74 16.68
CA ILE A 52 -1.04 8.54 15.87
C ILE A 52 -1.43 8.89 14.43
N ILE A 53 -2.49 9.68 14.24
CA ILE A 53 -2.98 10.05 12.90
C ILE A 53 -1.90 10.81 12.12
N ASN A 54 -1.24 11.78 12.76
CA ASN A 54 -0.14 12.50 12.11
C ASN A 54 1.04 11.58 11.81
N GLY A 55 1.39 10.66 12.70
CA GLY A 55 2.44 9.68 12.46
C GLY A 55 2.15 8.79 11.25
N TYR A 56 0.89 8.35 11.07
CA TYR A 56 0.46 7.67 9.83
C TYR A 56 0.62 8.56 8.60
N LEU A 57 0.16 9.81 8.68
CA LEU A 57 0.28 10.75 7.56
C LEU A 57 1.74 11.02 7.22
N ASP A 58 2.60 11.25 8.21
CA ASP A 58 4.01 11.60 8.05
C ASP A 58 4.79 10.37 7.53
N ARG A 59 4.39 9.17 7.94
CA ARG A 59 4.98 7.93 7.44
C ARG A 59 4.69 7.68 5.97
N TYR A 60 3.46 7.94 5.51
CA TYR A 60 3.04 7.64 4.14
C TYR A 60 3.17 8.82 3.19
N GLU A 61 3.13 10.06 3.68
CA GLU A 61 3.07 11.33 2.95
C GLU A 61 2.09 11.26 1.75
N PRO A 62 0.78 11.06 1.98
CA PRO A 62 -0.16 10.81 0.90
C PRO A 62 -0.29 11.98 -0.07
N ASP A 63 -0.40 11.69 -1.37
CA ASP A 63 -0.69 12.71 -2.40
C ASP A 63 -2.11 13.23 -2.32
N PHE A 64 -3.04 12.38 -1.93
CA PHE A 64 -4.45 12.69 -1.69
C PHE A 64 -4.90 11.99 -0.43
N LEU A 65 -5.74 12.66 0.34
CA LEU A 65 -6.36 12.10 1.52
C LEU A 65 -7.80 11.75 1.18
N VAL A 66 -8.15 10.47 1.21
CA VAL A 66 -9.52 10.02 0.90
C VAL A 66 -10.27 9.78 2.18
N GLU A 67 -11.40 10.46 2.36
CA GLU A 67 -12.28 10.28 3.51
C GLU A 67 -13.41 9.29 3.20
N ALA A 68 -13.65 8.36 4.12
CA ALA A 68 -14.82 7.49 4.08
C ALA A 68 -16.12 8.19 4.47
N GLU A 69 -16.00 9.27 5.24
CA GLU A 69 -17.06 10.13 5.74
C GLU A 69 -16.54 11.56 5.67
N LYS A 70 -17.40 12.52 5.39
CA LYS A 70 -16.98 13.93 5.31
C LYS A 70 -16.35 14.38 6.63
N GLU A 71 -15.37 15.27 6.52
CA GLU A 71 -14.78 16.03 7.63
C GLU A 71 -13.83 15.24 8.55
N LEU A 72 -13.40 14.03 8.17
CA LEU A 72 -12.40 13.28 8.95
C LEU A 72 -11.01 13.94 8.94
N ALA A 73 -10.68 14.71 7.92
CA ALA A 73 -9.41 15.40 7.73
C ALA A 73 -9.38 16.82 8.33
N VAL A 74 -10.52 17.32 8.82
CA VAL A 74 -10.62 18.67 9.40
C VAL A 74 -9.64 18.81 10.57
N GLY A 75 -8.87 19.90 10.57
CA GLY A 75 -7.90 20.20 11.61
C GLY A 75 -6.57 19.44 11.51
N LEU A 76 -6.35 18.64 10.45
CA LEU A 76 -5.06 17.97 10.20
C LEU A 76 -4.07 18.81 9.40
N GLY A 77 -4.47 20.00 8.94
CA GLY A 77 -3.63 20.90 8.15
C GLY A 77 -3.38 20.41 6.71
N PHE A 78 -4.17 19.46 6.22
CA PHE A 78 -4.06 18.95 4.86
C PHE A 78 -4.81 19.88 3.89
N ASN A 79 -4.22 20.15 2.72
CA ASN A 79 -4.82 21.01 1.71
C ASN A 79 -6.18 20.45 1.24
N SER A 80 -7.24 21.24 1.38
CA SER A 80 -8.62 20.80 1.10
C SER A 80 -8.85 20.37 -0.35
N LYS A 81 -8.11 20.92 -1.32
CA LYS A 81 -8.19 20.51 -2.73
C LYS A 81 -7.63 19.11 -2.98
N ARG A 82 -6.92 18.55 -2.01
CA ARG A 82 -6.34 17.19 -2.04
C ARG A 82 -7.08 16.24 -1.11
N VAL A 83 -8.20 16.66 -0.53
CA VAL A 83 -9.11 15.80 0.24
C VAL A 83 -10.24 15.34 -0.68
N LEU A 84 -10.38 14.04 -0.85
CA LEU A 84 -11.37 13.40 -1.74
C LEU A 84 -12.35 12.56 -0.90
N GLN A 85 -13.54 12.29 -1.44
CA GLN A 85 -14.46 11.28 -0.91
C GLN A 85 -14.27 9.95 -1.66
N LEU A 86 -14.71 8.84 -1.06
CA LEU A 86 -14.70 7.53 -1.72
C LEU A 86 -15.43 7.53 -3.07
N SER A 87 -16.49 8.33 -3.20
CA SER A 87 -17.26 8.47 -4.44
C SER A 87 -16.45 9.05 -5.59
N ASP A 88 -15.36 9.75 -5.30
CA ASP A 88 -14.58 10.51 -6.28
C ASP A 88 -13.47 9.67 -6.91
N LEU A 89 -13.25 8.44 -6.40
CA LEU A 89 -12.17 7.56 -6.86
C LEU A 89 -12.53 6.80 -8.13
N LEU A 90 -13.69 6.15 -8.17
CA LEU A 90 -14.08 5.28 -9.28
C LEU A 90 -15.04 5.98 -10.23
N LYS A 91 -14.76 5.91 -11.54
CA LYS A 91 -15.66 6.37 -12.59
C LYS A 91 -16.91 5.50 -12.61
N ARG A 92 -18.08 6.14 -12.65
CA ARG A 92 -19.39 5.47 -12.72
C ARG A 92 -19.83 5.34 -14.17
N ALA A 93 -20.35 4.17 -14.55
CA ALA A 93 -20.73 3.88 -15.93
C ALA A 93 -21.76 4.87 -16.53
N ASP A 94 -22.65 5.38 -15.67
CA ASP A 94 -23.76 6.26 -16.09
C ASP A 94 -23.35 7.74 -16.14
N ASP A 95 -22.13 8.09 -15.73
CA ASP A 95 -21.65 9.47 -15.65
C ASP A 95 -20.44 9.67 -16.57
N ARG A 96 -20.73 10.06 -17.82
CA ARG A 96 -19.71 10.32 -18.83
C ARG A 96 -18.89 11.59 -18.55
N SER A 97 -19.43 12.52 -17.75
CA SER A 97 -18.79 13.77 -17.36
C SER A 97 -17.86 13.63 -16.15
N SER A 98 -18.12 12.65 -15.28
CA SER A 98 -17.29 12.40 -14.10
C SER A 98 -15.98 11.69 -14.47
N LYS A 99 -14.87 12.26 -13.99
CA LYS A 99 -13.57 11.61 -13.94
C LYS A 99 -13.36 11.07 -12.53
N GLY A 100 -13.02 9.79 -12.41
CA GLY A 100 -12.51 9.24 -11.15
C GLY A 100 -11.11 9.77 -10.84
N ASN A 101 -10.51 9.29 -9.75
CA ASN A 101 -9.14 9.61 -9.34
C ASN A 101 -8.32 8.33 -9.17
N GLY A 102 -7.07 8.36 -9.63
CA GLY A 102 -6.19 7.19 -9.68
C GLY A 102 -6.38 6.36 -10.95
N LEU A 103 -5.39 5.54 -11.30
CA LEU A 103 -5.45 4.68 -12.48
C LEU A 103 -6.30 3.43 -12.18
N SER A 104 -7.31 3.16 -13.01
CA SER A 104 -8.18 1.99 -12.83
C SER A 104 -7.47 0.71 -13.29
N THR A 105 -7.73 -0.40 -12.60
CA THR A 105 -7.31 -1.72 -13.07
C THR A 105 -8.02 -2.16 -14.35
N PHE A 106 -9.11 -1.50 -14.77
CA PHE A 106 -9.77 -1.80 -16.04
C PHE A 106 -8.81 -1.66 -17.24
N ASP A 107 -8.06 -0.56 -17.29
CA ASP A 107 -7.07 -0.29 -18.35
C ASP A 107 -5.98 -1.38 -18.36
N LEU A 108 -5.55 -1.78 -17.16
CA LEU A 108 -4.58 -2.86 -16.98
C LEU A 108 -5.11 -4.21 -17.44
N TYR A 109 -6.35 -4.57 -17.09
CA TYR A 109 -6.96 -5.85 -17.49
C TYR A 109 -7.10 -5.93 -19.01
N LYS A 110 -7.52 -4.84 -19.65
CA LYS A 110 -7.60 -4.74 -21.10
C LYS A 110 -6.25 -4.94 -21.77
N GLU A 111 -5.20 -4.28 -21.28
CA GLU A 111 -3.84 -4.45 -21.78
C GLU A 111 -3.34 -5.89 -21.61
N LEU A 112 -3.45 -6.45 -20.42
CA LEU A 112 -3.01 -7.83 -20.13
C LEU A 112 -3.77 -8.82 -21.03
N TYR A 113 -5.07 -8.64 -21.19
CA TYR A 113 -5.85 -9.44 -22.12
C TYR A 113 -5.32 -9.35 -23.56
N LEU A 114 -5.13 -8.14 -24.09
CA LEU A 114 -4.67 -7.94 -25.46
C LEU A 114 -3.22 -8.41 -25.68
N LYS A 115 -2.34 -8.31 -24.69
CA LYS A 115 -0.92 -8.69 -24.88
C LYS A 115 -0.62 -10.14 -24.52
N GLU A 116 -1.31 -10.70 -23.54
CA GLU A 116 -0.96 -11.98 -22.92
C GLU A 116 -2.09 -13.01 -23.08
N PHE A 117 -3.32 -12.68 -22.71
CA PHE A 117 -4.39 -13.68 -22.57
C PHE A 117 -5.28 -13.89 -23.82
N GLN A 118 -5.22 -13.04 -24.84
CA GLN A 118 -6.10 -13.16 -26.03
C GLN A 118 -5.75 -14.35 -26.94
N PHE A 119 -4.49 -14.81 -26.92
CA PHE A 119 -3.99 -15.88 -27.80
C PHE A 119 -3.64 -17.18 -27.07
N GLU A 120 -3.54 -17.16 -25.74
CA GLU A 120 -3.35 -18.39 -24.98
C GLU A 120 -4.60 -19.27 -25.05
N ARG A 121 -4.43 -20.51 -25.53
CA ARG A 121 -5.48 -21.53 -25.48
C ARG A 121 -5.79 -21.81 -24.01
N ARG A 122 -6.88 -21.29 -23.45
CA ARG A 122 -7.75 -21.78 -22.34
C ARG A 122 -7.19 -22.82 -21.34
N HIS A 123 -5.89 -22.80 -21.01
CA HIS A 123 -5.23 -23.79 -20.18
C HIS A 123 -4.76 -23.12 -18.88
N LYS A 124 -5.66 -23.16 -17.87
CA LYS A 124 -5.41 -23.04 -16.43
C LYS A 124 -4.30 -22.07 -16.01
N HIS A 125 -4.48 -20.77 -16.29
CA HIS A 125 -3.85 -19.75 -15.46
C HIS A 125 -4.33 -19.93 -14.02
N ASN A 126 -3.45 -19.77 -13.02
CA ASN A 126 -3.82 -19.89 -11.61
C ASN A 126 -4.51 -18.63 -11.07
N ILE A 127 -5.34 -17.99 -11.91
CA ILE A 127 -6.08 -16.79 -11.57
C ILE A 127 -7.39 -17.23 -10.91
N THR A 128 -7.60 -16.78 -9.68
CA THR A 128 -8.74 -17.21 -8.86
C THR A 128 -9.56 -16.01 -8.41
N SER A 129 -10.88 -16.10 -8.59
CA SER A 129 -11.82 -15.20 -7.94
C SER A 129 -12.32 -15.86 -6.67
N VAL A 130 -12.03 -15.24 -5.52
CA VAL A 130 -12.40 -15.78 -4.22
C VAL A 130 -13.61 -15.01 -3.70
N THR A 131 -14.63 -15.74 -3.25
CA THR A 131 -15.82 -15.18 -2.61
C THR A 131 -16.04 -15.83 -1.26
N ALA A 132 -16.55 -15.09 -0.28
CA ALA A 132 -16.83 -15.64 1.04
C ALA A 132 -18.04 -16.58 1.00
N GLU A 133 -17.93 -17.76 1.65
CA GLU A 133 -19.08 -18.65 1.86
C GLU A 133 -20.12 -17.97 2.75
N ASP A 134 -19.67 -17.47 3.89
CA ASP A 134 -20.47 -16.69 4.82
C ASP A 134 -20.19 -15.18 4.61
N PRO A 135 -21.24 -14.36 4.39
CA PRO A 135 -21.12 -12.90 4.27
C PRO A 135 -20.32 -12.21 5.38
N ILE A 136 -20.24 -12.80 6.58
CA ILE A 136 -19.48 -12.23 7.70
C ILE A 136 -17.99 -12.06 7.36
N PHE A 137 -17.46 -12.89 6.45
CA PHE A 137 -16.06 -12.89 5.98
C PHE A 137 -15.86 -12.13 4.66
N GLU A 138 -16.88 -11.44 4.12
CA GLU A 138 -16.75 -10.69 2.86
C GLU A 138 -15.61 -9.66 2.92
N SER A 139 -15.48 -8.95 4.05
CA SER A 139 -14.38 -7.99 4.27
C SER A 139 -13.02 -8.66 4.31
N PHE A 140 -12.89 -9.82 4.96
CA PHE A 140 -11.64 -10.57 4.99
C PHE A 140 -11.24 -11.05 3.59
N CYS A 141 -12.19 -11.61 2.85
CA CYS A 141 -11.99 -12.04 1.47
C CYS A 141 -11.51 -10.88 0.58
N ALA A 142 -12.18 -9.74 0.66
CA ALA A 142 -11.77 -8.53 -0.08
C ALA A 142 -10.41 -7.98 0.38
N CYS A 143 -10.06 -8.15 1.65
CA CYS A 143 -8.77 -7.73 2.20
C CYS A 143 -7.61 -8.56 1.65
N VAL A 144 -7.77 -9.89 1.58
CA VAL A 144 -6.71 -10.82 1.19
C VAL A 144 -6.61 -10.99 -0.33
N PHE A 145 -7.73 -11.21 -1.01
CA PHE A 145 -7.77 -11.58 -2.44
C PHE A 145 -8.29 -10.46 -3.35
N GLY A 146 -8.77 -9.36 -2.76
CA GLY A 146 -9.49 -8.32 -3.47
C GLY A 146 -10.97 -8.64 -3.63
N GLY A 147 -11.76 -7.61 -3.90
CA GLY A 147 -13.18 -7.75 -4.16
C GLY A 147 -13.71 -6.58 -4.98
N PHE A 148 -14.80 -6.79 -5.70
CA PHE A 148 -15.37 -5.75 -6.57
C PHE A 148 -16.62 -5.10 -5.97
N PRO A 149 -16.86 -3.80 -6.25
CA PRO A 149 -18.12 -3.13 -5.95
C PRO A 149 -19.31 -3.83 -6.63
N LYS A 150 -20.42 -3.99 -5.90
CA LYS A 150 -21.65 -4.63 -6.39
C LYS A 150 -22.69 -3.62 -6.91
N GLN A 151 -22.46 -2.32 -6.74
CA GLN A 151 -23.37 -1.27 -7.21
C GLN A 151 -23.51 -1.33 -8.74
N LYS A 152 -24.74 -1.11 -9.25
CA LYS A 152 -25.07 -1.22 -10.68
C LYS A 152 -24.12 -0.45 -11.60
N ASN A 153 -23.71 0.74 -11.18
CA ASN A 153 -22.85 1.65 -11.94
C ASN A 153 -21.34 1.38 -11.79
N LEU A 154 -20.94 0.40 -10.97
CA LEU A 154 -19.54 0.01 -10.74
C LEU A 154 -19.28 -1.48 -10.96
N ASN A 155 -20.33 -2.30 -11.14
CA ASN A 155 -20.20 -3.74 -11.35
C ASN A 155 -19.43 -4.12 -12.63
N TYR A 156 -19.24 -3.16 -13.55
CA TYR A 156 -18.48 -3.36 -14.78
C TYR A 156 -17.01 -3.68 -14.49
N LEU A 157 -16.45 -3.21 -13.37
CA LEU A 157 -15.07 -3.49 -12.97
C LEU A 157 -14.85 -4.97 -12.69
N GLY A 158 -15.78 -5.59 -11.94
CA GLY A 158 -15.73 -7.02 -11.67
C GLY A 158 -16.03 -7.87 -12.91
N ARG A 159 -16.91 -7.39 -13.81
CA ARG A 159 -17.14 -8.05 -15.11
C ARG A 159 -15.90 -8.01 -15.98
N ALA A 160 -15.23 -6.86 -16.10
CA ALA A 160 -14.01 -6.73 -16.86
C ALA A 160 -12.90 -7.69 -16.40
N PHE A 161 -12.77 -7.90 -15.09
CA PHE A 161 -11.86 -8.92 -14.54
C PHE A 161 -12.21 -10.33 -15.03
N LYS A 162 -13.50 -10.72 -14.95
CA LYS A 162 -13.96 -12.03 -15.40
C LYS A 162 -13.78 -12.20 -16.91
N ASP A 163 -14.16 -11.20 -17.68
CA ASP A 163 -14.09 -11.21 -19.14
C ASP A 163 -12.62 -11.28 -19.63
N ALA A 164 -11.69 -10.65 -18.92
CA ALA A 164 -10.27 -10.64 -19.28
C ALA A 164 -9.54 -11.95 -18.92
N PHE A 165 -9.92 -12.63 -17.83
CA PHE A 165 -9.09 -13.72 -17.28
C PHE A 165 -9.78 -15.07 -17.14
N ASP A 166 -11.12 -15.14 -17.26
CA ASP A 166 -11.94 -16.33 -16.99
C ASP A 166 -11.49 -17.07 -15.71
N PRO A 167 -11.52 -16.39 -14.54
CA PRO A 167 -10.89 -16.87 -13.33
C PRO A 167 -11.59 -18.11 -12.75
N THR A 168 -10.85 -18.98 -12.09
CA THR A 168 -11.46 -20.06 -11.31
C THR A 168 -12.21 -19.47 -10.12
N GLU A 169 -13.50 -19.77 -9.99
CA GLU A 169 -14.32 -19.30 -8.88
C GLU A 169 -14.16 -20.24 -7.68
N VAL A 170 -13.79 -19.70 -6.52
CA VAL A 170 -13.63 -20.46 -5.27
C VAL A 170 -14.39 -19.78 -4.15
N THR A 171 -15.11 -20.58 -3.38
CA THR A 171 -15.78 -20.16 -2.16
C THR A 171 -14.87 -20.39 -0.96
N LEU A 172 -14.72 -19.37 -0.12
CA LEU A 172 -13.76 -19.31 0.97
C LEU A 172 -14.34 -19.82 2.28
N ASN A 173 -13.60 -20.77 2.87
CA ASN A 173 -13.71 -21.30 4.22
C ASN A 173 -12.32 -21.77 4.70
N GLY A 174 -12.22 -22.33 5.91
CA GLY A 174 -10.94 -22.71 6.51
C GLY A 174 -10.11 -23.69 5.67
N GLY A 175 -10.73 -24.77 5.21
CA GLY A 175 -10.06 -25.78 4.39
C GLY A 175 -9.62 -25.26 3.02
N THR A 176 -10.43 -24.43 2.37
CA THR A 176 -10.05 -23.82 1.09
C THR A 176 -8.95 -22.79 1.24
N LEU A 177 -8.92 -21.99 2.31
CA LEU A 177 -7.87 -20.99 2.54
C LEU A 177 -6.46 -21.61 2.61
N ALA A 178 -6.31 -22.72 3.35
CA ALA A 178 -5.02 -23.42 3.43
C ALA A 178 -4.52 -23.88 2.05
N ARG A 179 -5.44 -24.41 1.22
CA ARG A 179 -5.14 -24.81 -0.15
C ARG A 179 -4.77 -23.61 -1.02
N LEU A 180 -5.53 -22.51 -0.94
CA LEU A 180 -5.29 -21.30 -1.71
C LEU A 180 -3.87 -20.76 -1.45
N TYR A 181 -3.45 -20.68 -0.19
CA TYR A 181 -2.09 -20.26 0.15
C TYR A 181 -0.99 -21.23 -0.32
N GLY A 182 -1.27 -22.52 -0.43
CA GLY A 182 -0.32 -23.51 -0.95
C GLY A 182 -0.17 -23.51 -2.48
N THR A 183 -1.19 -23.05 -3.21
CA THR A 183 -1.23 -23.14 -4.69
C THR A 183 -0.45 -22.04 -5.41
N GLY A 184 -0.07 -20.95 -4.74
CA GLY A 184 0.53 -19.79 -5.42
C GLY A 184 -0.42 -19.13 -6.41
N LEU A 185 -1.70 -19.00 -6.03
CA LEU A 185 -2.71 -18.36 -6.86
C LEU A 185 -2.40 -16.89 -7.12
N THR A 186 -3.00 -16.36 -8.18
CA THR A 186 -3.01 -14.94 -8.48
C THR A 186 -4.44 -14.42 -8.31
N SER A 187 -4.64 -13.47 -7.39
CA SER A 187 -5.93 -12.85 -7.14
C SER A 187 -6.12 -11.53 -7.91
N ALA A 188 -7.32 -10.97 -7.88
CA ALA A 188 -7.57 -9.64 -8.46
C ALA A 188 -6.69 -8.55 -7.83
N LEU A 189 -6.40 -8.67 -6.54
CA LEU A 189 -5.54 -7.74 -5.82
C LEU A 189 -4.07 -7.87 -6.22
N ASP A 190 -3.60 -9.08 -6.55
CA ASP A 190 -2.22 -9.32 -7.01
C ASP A 190 -2.03 -8.84 -8.46
N ILE A 191 -3.04 -9.03 -9.33
CA ILE A 191 -3.00 -8.47 -10.70
C ILE A 191 -2.96 -6.94 -10.65
N GLY A 192 -3.63 -6.31 -9.67
CA GLY A 192 -3.56 -4.86 -9.46
C GLY A 192 -2.15 -4.32 -9.19
N GLN A 193 -1.17 -5.18 -8.88
CA GLN A 193 0.25 -4.84 -8.73
C GLN A 193 1.07 -5.08 -10.02
N ALA A 194 0.51 -5.71 -11.06
CA ALA A 194 1.26 -5.99 -12.28
C ALA A 194 1.92 -4.72 -12.84
N LYS A 195 3.14 -4.86 -13.36
CA LYS A 195 3.99 -3.76 -13.86
C LYS A 195 4.42 -2.74 -12.78
N ILE A 196 4.37 -3.10 -11.49
CA ILE A 196 4.96 -2.32 -10.39
C ILE A 196 6.08 -3.14 -9.74
N GLU A 197 7.29 -2.60 -9.78
CA GLU A 197 8.40 -3.04 -8.94
C GLU A 197 8.27 -2.41 -7.56
N VAL A 198 8.47 -3.24 -6.51
CA VAL A 198 8.31 -2.82 -5.12
C VAL A 198 9.60 -3.05 -4.38
N ASP A 199 10.22 -1.95 -3.96
CA ASP A 199 11.34 -1.98 -3.04
C ASP A 199 10.83 -1.72 -1.61
N TYR A 200 10.70 -2.79 -0.84
CA TYR A 200 10.21 -2.71 0.54
C TYR A 200 11.20 -2.05 1.51
N HIS A 201 12.48 -1.91 1.15
CA HIS A 201 13.56 -1.48 2.06
C HIS A 201 13.55 -2.25 3.39
N ASP A 202 13.08 -3.50 3.32
CA ASP A 202 12.82 -4.35 4.46
C ASP A 202 13.49 -5.69 4.24
N HIS A 203 14.18 -6.15 5.27
CA HIS A 203 14.79 -7.46 5.35
C HIS A 203 14.06 -8.33 6.37
N SER A 204 12.81 -7.98 6.73
CA SER A 204 12.06 -8.72 7.74
C SER A 204 11.72 -10.14 7.28
N ASP A 205 11.76 -11.01 8.28
CA ASP A 205 11.33 -12.39 8.21
C ASP A 205 9.86 -12.52 7.79
N ALA A 206 9.54 -13.65 7.14
CA ALA A 206 8.18 -13.99 6.78
C ALA A 206 7.25 -13.92 8.00
N THR A 207 6.09 -13.29 7.85
CA THR A 207 5.18 -13.02 8.96
C THR A 207 3.84 -13.73 8.78
N LEU A 208 3.48 -14.56 9.75
CA LEU A 208 2.14 -15.11 9.92
C LEU A 208 1.35 -14.17 10.84
N PHE A 209 0.49 -13.33 10.26
CA PHE A 209 -0.28 -12.34 11.00
C PHE A 209 -1.63 -12.92 11.46
N VAL A 210 -1.69 -13.32 12.72
CA VAL A 210 -2.87 -13.89 13.37
C VAL A 210 -3.87 -12.80 13.70
N LEU A 211 -5.07 -12.90 13.12
CA LEU A 211 -6.05 -11.83 13.13
C LEU A 211 -7.47 -12.34 13.32
N ASN A 212 -8.38 -11.48 13.78
CA ASN A 212 -9.81 -11.77 13.76
C ASN A 212 -10.42 -11.30 12.43
N ALA A 213 -10.83 -12.25 11.58
CA ALA A 213 -11.32 -11.93 10.22
C ALA A 213 -12.66 -11.19 10.20
N GLN A 214 -13.38 -11.19 11.31
CA GLN A 214 -14.65 -10.50 11.44
C GLN A 214 -14.49 -9.05 11.94
N GLU A 215 -13.30 -8.71 12.45
CA GLU A 215 -12.98 -7.42 13.05
C GLU A 215 -12.35 -6.46 12.02
N PRO A 216 -13.05 -5.37 11.62
CA PRO A 216 -12.54 -4.46 10.60
C PRO A 216 -11.21 -3.79 10.98
N ARG A 217 -10.96 -3.54 12.26
CA ARG A 217 -9.70 -2.99 12.78
C ARG A 217 -8.49 -3.88 12.48
N ASP A 218 -8.65 -5.20 12.57
CA ASP A 218 -7.56 -6.13 12.29
C ASP A 218 -7.27 -6.23 10.80
N LEU A 219 -8.31 -6.06 9.96
CA LEU A 219 -8.14 -5.98 8.50
C LEU A 219 -7.40 -4.70 8.10
N ILE A 220 -7.65 -3.58 8.77
CA ILE A 220 -6.88 -2.33 8.58
C ILE A 220 -5.41 -2.55 8.96
N ASP A 221 -5.16 -3.18 10.10
CA ASP A 221 -3.81 -3.47 10.59
C ASP A 221 -3.03 -4.36 9.62
N PHE A 222 -3.65 -5.45 9.16
CA PHE A 222 -3.07 -6.33 8.15
C PHE A 222 -2.81 -5.60 6.84
N TRP A 223 -3.80 -4.85 6.35
CA TRP A 223 -3.70 -4.10 5.09
C TRP A 223 -2.58 -3.06 5.09
N ASN A 224 -2.34 -2.40 6.23
CA ASN A 224 -1.24 -1.46 6.37
C ASN A 224 0.09 -2.18 6.58
N LEU A 225 0.12 -3.28 7.34
CA LEU A 225 1.38 -3.97 7.63
C LEU A 225 1.98 -4.61 6.38
N ARG A 226 1.15 -5.17 5.50
CA ARG A 226 1.60 -5.75 4.23
C ARG A 226 2.19 -4.76 3.24
N THR A 227 2.03 -3.45 3.45
CA THR A 227 2.74 -2.48 2.61
C THR A 227 4.21 -2.39 3.02
N PHE A 228 4.55 -2.73 4.26
CA PHE A 228 5.93 -2.69 4.75
C PHE A 228 6.61 -4.06 4.74
N GLN A 229 5.84 -5.15 4.80
CA GLN A 229 6.39 -6.50 4.85
C GLN A 229 6.20 -7.22 3.52
N ARG A 230 7.30 -7.71 2.97
CA ARG A 230 7.30 -8.45 1.69
C ARG A 230 6.53 -9.75 1.76
N GLU A 231 6.75 -10.53 2.83
CA GLU A 231 6.16 -11.86 2.99
C GLU A 231 5.27 -11.88 4.23
N ILE A 232 3.99 -11.56 4.05
CA ILE A 232 3.00 -11.60 5.12
C ILE A 232 1.75 -12.37 4.70
N ILE A 233 1.26 -13.22 5.59
CA ILE A 233 0.07 -14.05 5.38
C ILE A 233 -0.92 -13.80 6.52
N ALA A 234 -2.19 -13.63 6.18
CA ALA A 234 -3.25 -13.50 7.17
C ALA A 234 -3.66 -14.87 7.71
N VAL A 235 -3.67 -15.03 9.04
CA VAL A 235 -4.10 -16.26 9.71
C VAL A 235 -5.36 -15.95 10.54
N PRO A 236 -6.56 -16.14 9.99
CA PRO A 236 -7.80 -15.86 10.70
C PRO A 236 -8.00 -16.84 11.87
N ILE A 237 -8.24 -16.31 13.07
CA ILE A 237 -8.48 -17.14 14.27
C ILE A 237 -9.68 -18.09 14.11
N GLN A 238 -10.64 -17.74 13.24
CA GLN A 238 -11.82 -18.56 12.96
C GLN A 238 -11.48 -19.88 12.27
N TRP A 239 -10.35 -19.93 11.55
CA TRP A 239 -9.93 -21.09 10.77
C TRP A 239 -8.50 -21.54 11.10
N ILE A 240 -8.02 -21.17 12.28
CA ILE A 240 -6.63 -21.36 12.67
C ILE A 240 -6.29 -22.84 12.85
N ASP A 241 -7.24 -23.65 13.33
CA ASP A 241 -7.06 -25.10 13.47
C ASP A 241 -6.89 -25.74 12.07
N GLU A 242 -7.70 -25.37 11.07
CA GLU A 242 -7.56 -25.86 9.68
C GLU A 242 -6.28 -25.35 8.99
N LEU A 243 -5.79 -24.17 9.37
CA LEU A 243 -4.54 -23.60 8.86
C LEU A 243 -3.29 -24.11 9.58
N SER A 244 -3.43 -24.87 10.67
CA SER A 244 -2.31 -25.26 11.54
C SER A 244 -1.17 -25.90 10.77
N ASP A 245 -1.48 -26.90 9.95
CA ASP A 245 -0.46 -27.65 9.20
C ASP A 245 0.23 -26.77 8.15
N TYR A 246 -0.53 -25.91 7.46
CA TYR A 246 0.02 -24.94 6.53
C TYR A 246 1.00 -24.00 7.26
N CYS A 247 0.57 -23.42 8.39
CA CYS A 247 1.38 -22.48 9.17
C CYS A 247 2.65 -23.13 9.70
N LYS A 248 2.55 -24.34 10.27
CA LYS A 248 3.71 -25.11 10.77
C LYS A 248 4.69 -25.41 9.64
N ASN A 249 4.20 -25.76 8.45
CA ASN A 249 5.05 -26.00 7.28
C ASN A 249 5.71 -24.71 6.77
N ALA A 250 4.99 -23.59 6.77
CA ALA A 250 5.54 -22.28 6.44
C ALA A 250 6.67 -21.88 7.40
N ILE A 251 6.47 -22.07 8.71
CA ILE A 251 7.50 -21.81 9.74
C ILE A 251 8.75 -22.66 9.52
N LYS A 252 8.58 -23.97 9.27
CA LYS A 252 9.71 -24.87 8.97
C LYS A 252 10.48 -24.46 7.72
N LYS A 253 9.77 -24.02 6.68
CA LYS A 253 10.38 -23.64 5.39
C LYS A 253 11.13 -22.32 5.46
N ALA A 254 10.64 -21.39 6.28
CA ALA A 254 11.28 -20.09 6.51
C ALA A 254 12.57 -20.23 7.34
N TYR A 255 12.63 -21.22 8.24
CA TYR A 255 13.81 -21.47 9.05
C TYR A 255 15.03 -21.85 8.21
N ARG A 256 16.03 -20.96 8.15
CA ARG A 256 17.31 -21.20 7.50
C ARG A 256 18.47 -20.68 8.35
N PRO A 257 19.33 -21.56 8.89
CA PRO A 257 20.58 -21.12 9.50
C PRO A 257 21.50 -20.57 8.42
N MET A 258 22.07 -19.38 8.64
CA MET A 258 22.99 -18.78 7.68
C MET A 258 24.35 -19.52 7.70
N PRO A 259 24.89 -19.96 6.54
CA PRO A 259 26.18 -20.65 6.49
C PRO A 259 27.31 -19.79 7.04
N GLY A 260 28.18 -20.37 7.87
CA GLY A 260 29.41 -19.71 8.36
C GLY A 260 29.21 -18.64 9.44
N ASN A 261 28.04 -18.57 10.08
CA ASN A 261 27.76 -17.55 11.10
C ASN A 261 28.06 -18.03 12.53
N PRO A 262 29.09 -17.52 13.22
CA PRO A 262 29.41 -17.88 14.60
C PRO A 262 28.39 -17.38 15.64
N ASN A 263 27.55 -16.38 15.29
CA ASN A 263 26.60 -15.75 16.20
C ASN A 263 25.18 -16.36 16.14
N GLY A 264 24.96 -17.39 15.31
CA GLY A 264 23.70 -18.13 15.27
C GLY A 264 22.49 -17.36 14.72
N VAL A 265 22.70 -16.30 13.92
CA VAL A 265 21.59 -15.58 13.26
C VAL A 265 20.96 -16.47 12.18
N MET A 266 19.64 -16.56 12.21
CA MET A 266 18.82 -17.43 11.37
C MET A 266 17.72 -16.60 10.72
N LEU A 267 17.36 -16.92 9.49
CA LEU A 267 16.07 -16.49 8.93
C LEU A 267 14.99 -17.34 9.58
N ASN A 268 13.89 -16.73 9.99
CA ASN A 268 12.77 -17.43 10.60
C ASN A 268 11.44 -16.95 10.00
N ALA A 269 10.33 -17.56 10.45
CA ALA A 269 9.04 -16.94 10.31
C ALA A 269 8.59 -16.46 11.68
N LYS A 270 7.96 -15.30 11.71
CA LYS A 270 7.40 -14.70 12.91
C LYS A 270 5.90 -14.83 12.93
N VAL A 271 5.38 -15.37 14.02
CA VAL A 271 3.94 -15.35 14.32
C VAL A 271 3.62 -14.05 15.04
N MET A 272 2.85 -13.18 14.39
CA MET A 272 2.45 -11.89 14.95
C MET A 272 0.96 -11.87 15.27
N PHE A 273 0.59 -11.47 16.48
CA PHE A 273 -0.82 -11.36 16.87
C PHE A 273 -1.35 -9.93 16.73
N SER A 274 -2.52 -9.81 16.12
CA SER A 274 -3.26 -8.54 16.02
C SER A 274 -3.68 -8.01 17.40
N ARG A 275 -4.02 -6.71 17.43
CA ARG A 275 -4.36 -6.00 18.67
C ARG A 275 -5.69 -6.43 19.27
N SER A 276 -6.63 -6.92 18.45
CA SER A 276 -7.94 -7.35 18.95
C SER A 276 -7.88 -8.65 19.76
N ILE A 277 -6.84 -9.47 19.58
CA ILE A 277 -6.72 -10.76 20.25
C ILE A 277 -6.29 -10.54 21.71
N PRO A 278 -7.09 -11.02 22.70
CA PRO A 278 -6.75 -10.89 24.11
C PRO A 278 -5.46 -11.62 24.48
N GLN A 279 -4.68 -11.05 25.42
CA GLN A 279 -3.43 -11.66 25.87
C GLN A 279 -3.60 -13.09 26.39
N ALA A 280 -4.73 -13.37 27.07
CA ALA A 280 -5.05 -14.70 27.60
C ALA A 280 -5.19 -15.78 26.51
N ASP A 281 -5.60 -15.40 25.29
CA ASP A 281 -5.78 -16.33 24.19
C ASP A 281 -4.50 -16.62 23.41
N ILE A 282 -3.52 -15.70 23.45
CA ILE A 282 -2.31 -15.77 22.61
C ILE A 282 -1.48 -17.00 22.94
N GLU A 283 -1.19 -17.23 24.22
CA GLU A 283 -0.39 -18.38 24.64
C GLU A 283 -1.08 -19.68 24.21
N ARG A 284 -2.39 -19.78 24.44
CA ARG A 284 -3.21 -20.94 24.08
C ARG A 284 -3.19 -21.20 22.57
N LEU A 285 -3.43 -20.16 21.76
CA LEU A 285 -3.44 -20.28 20.29
C LEU A 285 -2.06 -20.62 19.74
N TYR A 286 -1.02 -19.96 20.26
CA TYR A 286 0.35 -20.17 19.81
C TYR A 286 0.84 -21.59 20.09
N GLN A 287 0.77 -22.03 21.36
CA GLN A 287 1.28 -23.34 21.78
C GLN A 287 0.55 -24.49 21.10
N LYS A 288 -0.79 -24.39 21.01
CA LYS A 288 -1.59 -25.48 20.45
C LYS A 288 -1.41 -25.60 18.93
N ILE A 289 -1.30 -24.48 18.22
CA ILE A 289 -1.59 -24.47 16.78
C ILE A 289 -0.39 -24.07 15.92
N LEU A 290 0.53 -23.27 16.45
CA LEU A 290 1.59 -22.63 15.65
C LEU A 290 3.00 -23.03 16.07
N VAL A 291 3.18 -23.62 17.25
CA VAL A 291 4.48 -24.16 17.66
C VAL A 291 4.85 -25.40 16.85
N VAL A 292 6.10 -25.41 16.40
CA VAL A 292 6.72 -26.52 15.69
C VAL A 292 7.77 -27.19 16.57
N ASN A 293 7.78 -28.52 16.59
CA ASN A 293 8.92 -29.28 17.12
C ASN A 293 10.10 -29.19 16.13
N ALA A 294 11.02 -28.26 16.38
CA ALA A 294 12.13 -27.90 15.50
C ALA A 294 13.28 -27.31 16.34
N PRO A 295 14.49 -27.12 15.76
CA PRO A 295 15.64 -26.59 16.48
C PRO A 295 15.35 -25.25 17.18
N PRO A 296 16.09 -24.92 18.26
CA PRO A 296 15.97 -23.63 18.93
C PRO A 296 16.08 -22.46 17.96
N GLY A 297 15.23 -21.45 18.12
CA GLY A 297 15.16 -20.28 17.23
C GLY A 297 14.19 -20.43 16.05
N THR A 298 13.63 -21.62 15.78
CA THR A 298 12.61 -21.80 14.73
C THR A 298 11.32 -21.05 15.02
N ASN A 299 10.87 -21.12 16.27
CA ASN A 299 9.60 -20.56 16.70
C ASN A 299 9.82 -19.11 17.17
N SER A 300 9.43 -18.13 16.35
CA SER A 300 9.49 -16.70 16.67
C SER A 300 8.08 -16.13 16.85
N ARG A 301 7.85 -15.42 17.96
CA ARG A 301 6.54 -14.87 18.34
C ARG A 301 6.64 -13.37 18.64
N GLN A 302 5.67 -12.62 18.14
CA GLN A 302 5.48 -11.22 18.47
C GLN A 302 4.03 -10.99 18.89
N ASP A 303 3.84 -10.60 20.14
CA ASP A 303 2.51 -10.47 20.71
C ASP A 303 1.86 -9.13 20.31
N TRP A 304 2.62 -8.11 19.91
CA TRP A 304 2.13 -6.76 19.63
C TRP A 304 2.14 -6.38 18.15
N TYR A 305 1.30 -5.41 17.77
CA TYR A 305 1.38 -4.76 16.46
C TYR A 305 2.49 -3.69 16.44
N PRO A 306 3.36 -3.63 15.42
CA PRO A 306 4.40 -2.62 15.36
C PRO A 306 3.82 -1.21 15.27
N ALA A 307 4.41 -0.27 15.98
CA ALA A 307 3.98 1.13 15.97
C ALA A 307 4.44 1.84 14.67
N ILE A 308 3.89 1.44 13.52
CA ILE A 308 4.28 1.93 12.17
C ILE A 308 4.09 3.44 11.97
N TRP A 309 3.35 4.10 12.85
CA TRP A 309 3.17 5.56 12.87
C TRP A 309 4.29 6.30 13.60
N ARG A 310 5.15 5.60 14.35
CA ARG A 310 6.26 6.23 15.04
C ARG A 310 7.45 6.36 14.08
N PRO A 311 8.21 7.47 14.16
CA PRO A 311 9.47 7.57 13.45
C PRO A 311 10.43 6.50 13.98
N THR A 312 11.20 5.90 13.08
CA THR A 312 12.24 4.96 13.49
C THR A 312 13.36 5.76 14.17
N PRO A 313 13.90 5.31 15.32
CA PRO A 313 15.01 6.00 15.96
C PRO A 313 16.23 6.09 15.04
N SER A 314 16.97 7.20 15.11
CA SER A 314 18.10 7.51 14.23
C SER A 314 19.26 6.50 14.25
N PHE A 315 19.35 5.68 15.29
CA PHE A 315 20.38 4.64 15.46
C PHE A 315 19.98 3.27 14.89
N HIS A 316 18.76 3.13 14.38
CA HIS A 316 18.33 1.96 13.61
C HIS A 316 18.32 2.29 12.13
N VAL A 317 18.70 1.32 11.28
CA VAL A 317 18.36 1.37 9.85
C VAL A 317 16.84 1.33 9.80
N GLY A 318 16.22 2.50 9.62
CA GLY A 318 14.78 2.59 9.60
C GLY A 318 14.23 1.79 8.44
N SER A 319 13.16 1.01 8.64
CA SER A 319 12.35 0.64 7.48
C SER A 319 11.84 1.97 6.91
N SER A 320 12.11 2.26 5.65
CA SER A 320 11.39 3.32 4.92
C SER A 320 10.04 2.78 4.49
N ARG A 321 9.18 3.66 3.97
CA ARG A 321 8.02 3.21 3.21
C ARG A 321 8.50 2.45 1.96
N PRO A 322 7.72 1.49 1.44
CA PRO A 322 8.06 0.88 0.16
C PRO A 322 8.13 1.94 -0.95
N ILE A 323 9.07 1.79 -1.86
CA ILE A 323 9.11 2.56 -3.11
C ILE A 323 8.43 1.71 -4.20
N LEU A 324 7.47 2.32 -4.88
CA LEU A 324 6.74 1.71 -5.99
C LEU A 324 7.20 2.35 -7.30
N THR A 325 7.83 1.56 -8.16
CA THR A 325 8.37 2.03 -9.44
C THR A 325 7.70 1.27 -10.57
N ALA A 326 7.12 1.99 -11.53
CA ALA A 326 6.56 1.39 -12.74
C ALA A 326 7.44 1.59 -13.97
N ALA A 327 8.17 2.71 -14.01
CA ALA A 327 9.15 3.03 -15.02
C ALA A 327 10.17 4.01 -14.42
N GLU A 328 11.43 3.86 -14.82
CA GLU A 328 12.52 4.77 -14.46
C GLU A 328 13.31 5.11 -15.71
N LYS A 329 13.76 6.37 -15.81
CA LYS A 329 14.62 6.84 -16.90
C LYS A 329 15.64 7.82 -16.34
N THR A 330 16.91 7.53 -16.64
CA THR A 330 18.05 8.38 -16.28
C THR A 330 18.64 8.97 -17.55
N PHE A 331 19.01 10.24 -17.50
CA PHE A 331 19.65 10.95 -18.60
C PHE A 331 20.51 12.09 -18.02
N ASP A 332 21.59 12.41 -18.71
CA ASP A 332 22.48 13.50 -18.34
C ASP A 332 22.14 14.75 -19.18
N VAL A 333 22.11 15.91 -18.51
CA VAL A 333 21.84 17.21 -19.16
C VAL A 333 22.92 18.19 -18.75
N GLN A 334 23.51 18.89 -19.72
CA GLN A 334 24.39 20.02 -19.44
C GLN A 334 23.57 21.18 -18.90
N TYR A 335 23.92 21.65 -17.70
CA TYR A 335 23.36 22.85 -17.10
C TYR A 335 24.29 24.03 -17.37
N SER A 336 23.72 25.15 -17.81
CA SER A 336 24.39 26.44 -17.97
C SER A 336 23.57 27.51 -17.25
N GLU A 337 24.23 28.46 -16.60
CA GLU A 337 23.56 29.61 -15.96
C GLU A 337 22.84 30.49 -16.99
N ASP A 338 23.31 30.52 -18.24
CA ASP A 338 22.67 31.28 -19.33
C ASP A 338 21.35 30.65 -19.76
N THR A 339 21.20 29.33 -19.58
CA THR A 339 19.99 28.57 -19.89
C THR A 339 19.60 27.68 -18.70
N PRO A 340 19.01 28.24 -17.62
CA PRO A 340 18.70 27.52 -16.39
C PRO A 340 17.39 26.71 -16.52
N VAL A 341 17.26 25.94 -17.59
CA VAL A 341 16.06 25.19 -17.95
C VAL A 341 16.45 23.77 -18.33
N ILE A 342 15.94 22.80 -17.57
CA ILE A 342 16.09 21.37 -17.87
C ILE A 342 14.75 20.89 -18.43
N ARG A 343 14.78 20.14 -19.54
CA ARG A 343 13.58 19.56 -20.16
C ARG A 343 13.73 18.05 -20.25
N PHE A 344 12.64 17.36 -19.97
CA PHE A 344 12.58 15.91 -20.06
C PHE A 344 11.15 15.46 -20.32
N ASP A 345 11.02 14.32 -21.00
CA ASP A 345 9.72 13.69 -21.21
C ASP A 345 9.25 13.07 -19.90
N SER A 346 7.97 13.26 -19.59
CA SER A 346 7.35 12.57 -18.46
C SER A 346 7.12 11.10 -18.79
N LEU A 347 7.25 10.25 -17.78
CA LEU A 347 6.88 8.84 -17.88
C LEU A 347 5.39 8.67 -17.60
N TYR A 348 4.80 7.70 -18.29
CA TYR A 348 3.42 7.27 -18.09
C TYR A 348 3.33 5.75 -18.32
N PRO A 349 2.44 5.05 -17.61
CA PRO A 349 2.23 3.63 -17.84
C PRO A 349 1.68 3.40 -19.25
N GLU A 350 2.30 2.52 -20.03
CA GLU A 350 1.93 2.28 -21.44
C GLU A 350 0.46 1.83 -21.62
N PHE A 351 -0.10 1.17 -20.60
CA PHE A 351 -1.46 0.67 -20.61
C PHE A 351 -2.51 1.73 -20.25
N ALA A 352 -2.10 2.91 -19.76
CA ALA A 352 -3.03 3.93 -19.32
C ALA A 352 -3.74 4.57 -20.52
N GLU A 353 -5.07 4.57 -20.54
CA GLU A 353 -5.81 5.17 -21.66
C GLU A 353 -5.61 6.70 -21.73
N LYS A 354 -5.61 7.26 -22.94
CA LYS A 354 -5.44 8.71 -23.13
C LYS A 354 -6.49 9.55 -22.38
N TYR A 355 -7.73 9.05 -22.29
CA TYR A 355 -8.87 9.73 -21.68
C TYR A 355 -9.40 8.95 -20.47
N GLY A 356 -8.58 8.91 -19.41
CA GLY A 356 -8.88 8.20 -18.17
C GLY A 356 -9.34 9.09 -17.01
N ASN A 357 -9.24 8.54 -15.82
CA ASN A 357 -9.37 9.26 -14.55
C ASN A 357 -8.36 10.42 -14.42
N ALA A 358 -8.58 11.32 -13.46
CA ALA A 358 -7.60 12.31 -13.04
C ALA A 358 -6.57 11.69 -12.08
N ASN A 359 -5.43 12.38 -11.86
CA ASN A 359 -4.47 12.07 -10.79
C ASN A 359 -4.02 10.59 -10.75
N ARG A 360 -3.59 10.07 -11.91
CA ARG A 360 -3.43 8.63 -12.14
C ARG A 360 -2.08 8.07 -11.70
N TRP A 361 -1.02 8.83 -11.86
CA TRP A 361 0.34 8.50 -11.46
C TRP A 361 1.11 9.78 -11.09
N ALA A 362 2.29 9.60 -10.52
CA ALA A 362 3.20 10.68 -10.16
C ALA A 362 4.58 10.43 -10.79
N ASN A 363 5.20 11.47 -11.35
CA ASN A 363 6.61 11.42 -11.74
C ASN A 363 7.44 12.01 -10.61
N ILE A 364 8.44 11.26 -10.14
CA ILE A 364 9.41 11.70 -9.13
C ILE A 364 10.71 12.06 -9.85
N VAL A 365 11.21 13.26 -9.63
CA VAL A 365 12.50 13.70 -10.20
C VAL A 365 13.53 13.77 -9.09
N LYS A 366 14.66 13.08 -9.32
CA LYS A 366 15.84 13.11 -8.46
C LYS A 366 16.98 13.78 -9.23
N LEU A 367 17.46 14.92 -8.74
CA LEU A 367 18.59 15.63 -9.33
C LEU A 367 19.88 15.19 -8.65
N ARG A 368 20.90 14.86 -9.44
CA ARG A 368 22.26 14.56 -8.96
C ARG A 368 23.23 15.48 -9.67
N ASN A 369 24.15 16.10 -8.92
CA ASN A 369 25.25 16.87 -9.50
C ASN A 369 26.56 16.09 -9.37
N TRP A 370 27.21 15.82 -10.50
CA TRP A 370 28.51 15.15 -10.57
C TRP A 370 29.68 16.13 -10.77
N SER A 371 29.44 17.43 -10.92
CA SER A 371 30.50 18.41 -11.21
C SER A 371 31.36 18.76 -10.00
N PHE A 372 30.90 18.49 -8.77
CA PHE A 372 31.56 18.88 -7.50
C PHE A 372 31.90 20.38 -7.33
N GLU A 373 31.66 21.22 -8.35
CA GLU A 373 32.06 22.62 -8.42
C GLU A 373 31.04 23.58 -7.81
N ASN A 374 29.74 23.26 -7.91
CA ASN A 374 28.64 24.07 -7.37
C ASN A 374 27.57 23.17 -6.76
N GLN A 375 27.37 23.24 -5.44
CA GLN A 375 26.32 22.46 -4.78
C GLN A 375 24.94 23.02 -5.17
N ILE A 376 24.27 22.37 -6.13
CA ILE A 376 22.84 22.56 -6.31
C ILE A 376 22.18 22.14 -4.99
N ALA A 377 21.36 23.01 -4.39
CA ALA A 377 20.56 22.63 -3.23
C ALA A 377 19.60 21.49 -3.65
N THR A 378 19.95 20.26 -3.31
CA THR A 378 19.15 19.05 -3.60
C THR A 378 18.08 18.79 -2.53
N VAL A 379 18.08 19.57 -1.45
CA VAL A 379 17.15 19.43 -0.33
C VAL A 379 16.09 20.52 -0.42
N LEU A 380 14.86 20.11 -0.69
CA LEU A 380 13.67 20.96 -0.62
C LEU A 380 12.94 20.71 0.69
N PRO A 381 12.35 21.74 1.33
CA PRO A 381 11.55 21.52 2.53
C PRO A 381 10.36 20.61 2.23
N THR A 382 10.22 19.55 3.03
CA THR A 382 9.13 18.58 2.91
C THR A 382 7.86 19.12 3.57
N GLU A 383 6.99 19.76 2.78
CA GLU A 383 5.66 20.20 3.24
C GLU A 383 4.55 19.49 2.44
N TYR A 384 4.37 18.19 2.65
CA TYR A 384 3.41 17.40 1.88
C TYR A 384 1.94 17.68 2.26
N LYS A 385 1.65 18.21 3.46
CA LYS A 385 0.28 18.46 3.95
C LYS A 385 -0.37 19.66 3.26
N ASP A 386 0.32 20.79 3.25
CA ASP A 386 -0.12 22.02 2.59
C ASP A 386 1.10 22.75 2.02
N PRO A 387 1.59 22.36 0.83
CA PRO A 387 2.81 22.93 0.29
C PRO A 387 2.64 24.44 0.05
N LYS A 388 3.32 25.27 0.85
CA LYS A 388 3.26 26.74 0.74
C LYS A 388 4.30 27.33 -0.22
N PHE A 389 5.24 26.50 -0.68
CA PHE A 389 6.23 26.93 -1.67
C PHE A 389 5.57 27.24 -3.02
N SER A 390 5.73 28.49 -3.48
CA SER A 390 5.37 28.98 -4.82
C SER A 390 6.52 28.68 -5.80
N PRO A 391 6.29 28.37 -7.10
CA PRO A 391 6.57 27.05 -7.64
C PRO A 391 7.84 27.03 -8.50
N PHE A 392 8.46 25.85 -8.62
CA PHE A 392 8.91 25.43 -9.95
C PHE A 392 7.69 25.48 -10.87
N ARG A 393 7.56 26.54 -11.67
CA ARG A 393 6.40 26.72 -12.56
C ARG A 393 6.52 25.76 -13.73
N LEU A 394 5.66 24.76 -13.73
CA LEU A 394 5.41 23.85 -14.84
C LEU A 394 3.96 24.10 -15.30
N GLY A 395 3.69 25.24 -15.94
CA GLY A 395 2.32 25.60 -16.36
C GLY A 395 1.29 25.55 -15.23
N SER A 396 0.22 24.77 -15.41
CA SER A 396 -0.91 24.57 -14.46
C SER A 396 -0.70 23.43 -13.44
N VAL A 397 0.50 22.85 -13.35
CA VAL A 397 0.78 21.65 -12.53
C VAL A 397 1.15 22.00 -11.09
N SER A 398 0.56 21.27 -10.12
CA SER A 398 0.94 21.34 -8.70
C SER A 398 2.20 20.51 -8.42
N VAL A 399 3.18 21.10 -7.73
CA VAL A 399 4.42 20.44 -7.30
C VAL A 399 4.32 20.07 -5.81
N ILE A 400 4.77 18.87 -5.44
CA ILE A 400 4.83 18.42 -4.04
C ILE A 400 6.26 17.96 -3.75
N SER A 401 6.87 18.50 -2.70
CA SER A 401 8.13 17.97 -2.18
C SER A 401 7.84 16.87 -1.14
N LYS A 402 8.51 15.73 -1.29
CA LYS A 402 8.47 14.58 -0.39
C LYS A 402 9.89 14.13 -0.07
N TYR A 403 10.03 13.23 0.89
CA TYR A 403 11.33 12.65 1.25
C TYR A 403 12.09 12.05 0.04
N ASP A 404 11.37 11.40 -0.88
CA ASP A 404 11.99 10.71 -2.02
C ASP A 404 12.33 11.62 -3.21
N GLY A 405 11.91 12.90 -3.17
CA GLY A 405 12.15 13.87 -4.24
C GLY A 405 10.95 14.78 -4.53
N VAL A 406 10.93 15.33 -5.74
CA VAL A 406 9.89 16.26 -6.18
C VAL A 406 8.89 15.56 -7.09
N ILE A 407 7.61 15.64 -6.73
CA ILE A 407 6.50 15.05 -7.47
C ILE A 407 5.84 16.09 -8.39
N PHE A 408 5.66 15.69 -9.64
CA PHE A 408 4.90 16.42 -10.66
C PHE A 408 3.63 15.65 -11.03
N LYS A 409 2.49 16.35 -11.07
CA LYS A 409 1.18 15.80 -11.44
C LYS A 409 0.75 16.31 -12.81
N LEU A 410 0.71 15.43 -13.80
CA LEU A 410 0.20 15.81 -15.12
C LEU A 410 -1.33 15.91 -15.10
N THR A 411 -1.84 16.98 -15.71
CA THR A 411 -3.22 17.02 -16.20
C THR A 411 -3.15 16.77 -17.71
N ASP A 412 -4.06 15.93 -18.23
CA ASP A 412 -3.96 15.29 -19.56
C ASP A 412 -3.42 16.21 -20.68
N GLY A 413 -2.36 15.79 -21.38
CA GLY A 413 -1.98 16.31 -22.71
C GLY A 413 -0.79 17.27 -22.80
N ALA A 414 -0.04 17.56 -21.73
CA ALA A 414 1.07 18.50 -21.78
C ALA A 414 2.44 17.81 -22.00
N GLN A 415 3.18 18.24 -23.03
CA GLN A 415 4.65 18.19 -23.01
C GLN A 415 5.12 19.35 -22.15
N ASP A 416 5.85 19.09 -21.06
CA ASP A 416 6.14 20.12 -20.07
C ASP A 416 7.63 20.46 -19.89
N ILE A 417 7.86 21.74 -19.57
CA ILE A 417 9.14 22.44 -19.48
C ILE A 417 9.40 22.79 -18.01
N VAL A 418 10.51 22.34 -17.42
CA VAL A 418 10.93 22.79 -16.07
C VAL A 418 11.73 24.09 -16.19
N LYS A 419 11.14 25.23 -15.81
CA LYS A 419 11.88 26.49 -15.61
C LYS A 419 12.26 26.62 -14.13
N GLY A 420 13.55 26.47 -13.81
CA GLY A 420 14.11 26.70 -12.47
C GLY A 420 14.90 28.00 -12.44
N GLY A 421 14.30 29.09 -11.98
CA GLY A 421 15.05 30.30 -11.64
C GLY A 421 15.42 30.28 -10.18
N LEU A 422 16.66 29.93 -9.84
CA LEU A 422 17.19 30.11 -8.48
C LEU A 422 17.61 31.59 -8.33
N LYS A 423 16.97 32.31 -7.41
CA LYS A 423 17.51 33.58 -6.88
C LYS A 423 17.96 33.35 -5.44
N PRO A 424 19.22 33.63 -5.07
CA PRO A 424 19.63 33.72 -3.68
C PRO A 424 19.36 35.15 -3.13
N PRO A 425 19.43 35.38 -1.80
CA PRO A 425 19.63 34.42 -0.71
C PRO A 425 18.50 34.46 0.35
N PHE A 426 18.24 33.33 1.00
CA PHE A 426 17.88 33.37 2.43
C PHE A 426 18.62 32.26 3.19
N THR A 427 19.29 32.77 4.21
CA THR A 427 20.08 32.23 5.31
C THR A 427 19.53 30.94 5.92
N THR A 428 20.40 29.95 5.98
CA THR A 428 20.58 28.91 7.02
C THR A 428 19.38 28.56 7.91
N CYS A 429 18.97 27.29 7.82
CA CYS A 429 18.71 26.50 9.02
C CYS A 429 19.02 25.02 8.71
N LEU A 430 20.11 24.52 9.29
CA LEU A 430 20.37 23.10 9.53
C LEU A 430 19.14 22.45 10.16
N TRP A 431 18.86 21.18 9.85
CA TRP A 431 18.67 20.09 10.82
C TRP A 431 18.40 18.77 10.07
N TRP A 432 18.78 17.69 10.75
CA TRP A 432 19.04 16.32 10.32
C TRP A 432 17.83 15.50 9.88
#